data_AF-A0A6M2F247-F1
#
_entry.id   AF-A0A6M2F247-F1
#
_cell.length_a   1.000
_cell.length_b   1.000
_cell.length_c   1.000
_cell.angle_alpha   90.00
_cell.angle_beta   90.00
_cell.angle_gamma   90.00
#
_symmetry.space_group_name_H-M   'P 1'
#
loop_
_entity.id
_entity.type
_entity.pdbx_description
1 polymer ?
#
loop_
_entity_poly.entity_id
_entity_poly.type
_entity_poly.pdbx_seq_one_letter_code
_entity_poly.pdbx_strand_id
1 'polypeptide(L)'
;MRRGGGGRRGSGNYTNPCLTMHQPWASLLVYGIKRIEGRSWTAPIRGCLWIHAASKVPEEDTIKAMEDFYREIYAVNGITDIKFPEHYPVSRLLGCVDVVGCVRCDELASWEAVPEGVRLEGQTDFCWLCEQPKKLLVPFEMRGYQRVYNLEKKIYEAAVRGLVSVEGPMPVKYPLPDPQDPFSLKPGSIFEGFSENEASGVEKSESLSAAVAGARAAATQFNKKD
;
A
#
# COMPACT_ATOMS: atom_id res chain seq x y z
N MET A 1 25.78 0.22 38.16
CA MET A 1 25.06 -0.40 37.02
C MET A 1 23.58 -0.03 37.08
N ARG A 2 23.12 0.95 36.28
CA ARG A 2 21.69 1.25 36.11
C ARG A 2 21.28 0.73 34.73
N ARG A 3 20.37 -0.25 34.69
CA ARG A 3 19.79 -0.78 33.45
C ARG A 3 18.92 0.29 32.81
N GLY A 4 19.27 0.69 31.59
CA GLY A 4 18.45 1.54 30.75
C GLY A 4 17.23 0.76 30.25
N GLY A 5 16.04 1.22 30.63
CA GLY A 5 14.78 0.76 30.04
C GLY A 5 14.67 1.31 28.62
N GLY A 6 14.79 0.41 27.63
CA GLY A 6 14.47 0.72 26.24
C GLY A 6 12.99 1.00 26.11
N GLY A 7 12.65 2.26 25.80
CA GLY A 7 11.27 2.70 25.59
C GLY A 7 10.62 1.94 24.43
N ARG A 8 9.59 1.14 24.75
CA ARG A 8 8.59 0.68 23.78
C ARG A 8 7.94 1.90 23.13
N ARG A 9 8.31 2.22 21.90
CA ARG A 9 7.65 3.26 21.11
C ARG A 9 6.24 2.78 20.71
N GLY A 10 5.24 3.27 21.44
CA GLY A 10 3.92 3.68 20.91
C GLY A 10 3.11 2.75 20.03
N SER A 11 3.10 1.43 20.25
CA SER A 11 2.08 0.57 19.62
C SER A 11 0.75 0.82 20.33
N GLY A 12 -0.23 1.40 19.65
CA GLY A 12 -1.60 1.46 20.16
C GLY A 12 -2.13 0.06 20.45
N ASN A 13 -3.11 -0.08 21.35
CA ASN A 13 -3.74 -1.37 21.65
C ASN A 13 -4.59 -1.87 20.45
N TYR A 14 -3.93 -2.30 19.39
CA TYR A 14 -4.53 -2.85 18.19
C TYR A 14 -4.55 -4.38 18.28
N THR A 15 -5.74 -4.97 18.23
CA THR A 15 -5.91 -6.43 18.25
C THR A 15 -6.23 -6.96 16.85
N ASN A 16 -7.11 -6.26 16.13
CA ASN A 16 -7.56 -6.60 14.79
C ASN A 16 -7.77 -5.28 14.03
N PRO A 17 -6.66 -4.59 13.70
CA PRO A 17 -6.70 -3.25 13.16
C PRO A 17 -7.31 -3.24 11.76
N CYS A 18 -8.08 -2.21 11.48
CA CYS A 18 -8.73 -1.95 10.21
C CYS A 18 -8.52 -0.51 9.79
N LEU A 19 -8.40 -0.30 8.48
CA LEU A 19 -8.30 1.00 7.85
C LEU A 19 -9.41 1.16 6.82
N THR A 20 -10.18 2.23 6.95
CA THR A 20 -11.09 2.68 5.89
C THR A 20 -10.32 3.48 4.84
N MET A 21 -10.51 3.15 3.57
CA MET A 21 -9.95 3.87 2.43
C MET A 21 -10.94 3.97 1.28
N HIS A 22 -10.79 4.99 0.45
CA HIS A 22 -11.68 5.22 -0.68
C HIS A 22 -11.48 4.19 -1.78
N GLN A 23 -12.53 3.97 -2.56
CA GLN A 23 -12.39 3.27 -3.83
C GLN A 23 -11.79 4.19 -4.90
N PRO A 24 -11.05 3.66 -5.88
CA PRO A 24 -10.80 2.23 -6.14
C PRO A 24 -9.66 1.61 -5.30
N TRP A 25 -8.89 2.42 -4.54
CA TRP A 25 -7.69 1.95 -3.83
C TRP A 25 -7.95 0.79 -2.88
N ALA A 26 -9.11 0.76 -2.20
CA ALA A 26 -9.50 -0.32 -1.29
C ALA A 26 -9.50 -1.68 -1.98
N SER A 27 -10.21 -1.80 -3.11
CA SER A 27 -10.24 -3.03 -3.89
C SER A 27 -8.87 -3.34 -4.49
N LEU A 28 -8.19 -2.36 -5.07
CA LEU A 28 -6.89 -2.58 -5.71
C LEU A 28 -5.85 -3.13 -4.72
N LEU A 29 -5.92 -2.74 -3.45
CA LEU A 29 -5.02 -3.23 -2.40
C LEU A 29 -5.30 -4.69 -2.02
N VAL A 30 -6.56 -5.06 -1.76
CA VAL A 30 -6.90 -6.45 -1.41
C VAL A 30 -6.86 -7.41 -2.60
N TYR A 31 -6.88 -6.88 -3.84
CA TYR A 31 -6.62 -7.65 -5.06
C TYR A 31 -5.12 -7.77 -5.39
N GLY A 32 -4.23 -7.21 -4.56
CA GLY A 32 -2.78 -7.30 -4.76
C GLY A 32 -2.24 -6.52 -5.95
N ILE A 33 -3.05 -5.61 -6.52
CA ILE A 33 -2.62 -4.71 -7.60
C ILE A 33 -1.86 -3.54 -7.00
N LYS A 34 -2.44 -2.90 -5.98
CA LYS A 34 -1.80 -1.86 -5.16
C LYS A 34 -0.97 -2.53 -4.07
N ARG A 35 0.27 -2.07 -3.88
CA ARG A 35 1.27 -2.67 -2.96
C ARG A 35 1.73 -1.69 -1.89
N ILE A 36 1.56 -0.39 -2.11
CA ILE A 36 1.90 0.67 -1.17
C ILE A 36 0.65 1.41 -0.73
N GLU A 37 0.37 1.48 0.57
CA GLU A 37 -0.64 2.39 1.11
C GLU A 37 0.00 3.75 1.47
N GLY A 38 -0.50 4.84 0.89
CA GLY A 38 0.06 6.19 1.07
C GLY A 38 -0.68 6.99 2.13
N ARG A 39 0.04 7.55 3.11
CA ARG A 39 -0.54 8.39 4.18
C ARG A 39 0.35 9.57 4.53
N SER A 40 -0.25 10.63 5.06
CA SER A 40 0.47 11.78 5.65
C SER A 40 1.05 11.49 7.04
N TRP A 41 0.95 10.25 7.52
CA TRP A 41 1.37 9.82 8.84
C TRP A 41 1.91 8.38 8.81
N THR A 42 2.77 8.06 9.78
CA THR A 42 3.45 6.76 9.86
C THR A 42 2.50 5.61 10.23
N ALA A 43 2.80 4.40 9.77
CA ALA A 43 2.02 3.22 10.15
C ALA A 43 2.09 2.99 11.68
N PRO A 44 0.94 2.90 12.38
CA PRO A 44 0.91 2.72 13.84
C PRO A 44 1.03 1.23 14.24
N ILE A 45 1.07 0.35 13.24
CA ILE A 45 1.03 -1.11 13.36
C ILE A 45 2.01 -1.75 12.37
N ARG A 46 2.36 -3.01 12.66
CA ARG A 46 2.93 -3.98 11.71
C ARG A 46 2.15 -5.28 11.81
N GLY A 47 2.07 -6.02 10.71
CA GLY A 47 1.25 -7.24 10.59
C GLY A 47 -0.10 -6.96 9.92
N CYS A 48 -1.05 -7.88 10.13
CA CYS A 48 -2.35 -7.87 9.45
C CYS A 48 -3.12 -6.56 9.70
N LEU A 49 -3.54 -5.93 8.61
CA LEU A 49 -4.40 -4.76 8.53
C LEU A 49 -5.61 -5.09 7.66
N TRP A 50 -6.79 -5.01 8.25
CA TRP A 50 -8.05 -5.17 7.54
C TRP A 50 -8.40 -3.93 6.72
N ILE A 51 -8.95 -4.12 5.53
CA ILE A 51 -9.28 -3.05 4.60
C ILE A 51 -10.79 -2.94 4.44
N HIS A 52 -11.31 -1.76 4.78
CA HIS A 52 -12.70 -1.38 4.60
C HIS A 52 -12.81 -0.33 3.49
N ALA A 53 -13.75 -0.52 2.56
CA ALA A 53 -14.09 0.46 1.55
C ALA A 53 -14.99 1.56 2.14
N ALA A 54 -14.57 2.82 2.00
CA ALA A 54 -15.38 3.98 2.37
C ALA A 54 -16.72 4.02 1.61
N SER A 55 -17.63 4.88 2.06
CA SER A 55 -19.01 4.96 1.54
C SER A 55 -19.15 5.75 0.23
N LYS A 56 -18.20 6.65 -0.10
CA LYS A 56 -18.25 7.43 -1.34
C LYS A 56 -18.04 6.50 -2.53
N VAL A 57 -19.04 6.48 -3.42
CA VAL A 57 -18.96 5.78 -4.71
C VAL A 57 -17.87 6.43 -5.56
N PRO A 58 -16.92 5.64 -6.11
CA PRO A 58 -15.88 6.17 -6.97
C PRO A 58 -16.47 6.66 -8.30
N GLU A 59 -16.01 7.81 -8.78
CA GLU A 59 -16.35 8.30 -10.11
C GLU A 59 -15.69 7.41 -11.18
N GLU A 60 -16.35 7.21 -12.33
CA GLU A 60 -15.82 6.36 -13.41
C GLU A 60 -14.45 6.84 -13.90
N ASP A 61 -14.26 8.16 -14.03
CA ASP A 61 -12.98 8.77 -14.39
C ASP A 61 -11.89 8.49 -13.35
N THR A 62 -12.26 8.40 -12.07
CA THR A 62 -11.33 8.05 -10.99
C THR A 62 -10.91 6.59 -11.09
N ILE A 63 -11.85 5.69 -11.37
CA ILE A 63 -11.54 4.27 -11.61
C ILE A 63 -10.59 4.17 -12.81
N LYS A 64 -10.97 4.74 -13.95
CA LYS A 64 -10.17 4.70 -15.18
C LYS A 64 -8.77 5.26 -14.97
N ALA A 65 -8.64 6.43 -14.35
CA ALA A 65 -7.34 7.04 -14.09
C ALA A 65 -6.43 6.15 -13.22
N MET A 66 -7.01 5.46 -12.23
CA MET A 66 -6.24 4.55 -11.38
C MET A 66 -5.91 3.24 -12.09
N GLU A 67 -6.81 2.67 -12.90
CA GLU A 67 -6.51 1.49 -13.72
C GLU A 67 -5.41 1.78 -14.74
N ASP A 68 -5.50 2.91 -15.46
CA ASP A 68 -4.47 3.37 -16.39
C ASP A 68 -3.13 3.57 -15.67
N PHE A 69 -3.13 4.21 -14.49
CA PHE A 69 -1.94 4.33 -13.65
C PHE A 69 -1.31 2.98 -13.32
N TYR A 70 -2.09 2.00 -12.88
CA TYR A 70 -1.54 0.68 -12.59
C TYR A 70 -1.07 -0.04 -13.87
N ARG A 71 -1.76 0.09 -15.00
CA ARG A 71 -1.27 -0.47 -16.28
C ARG A 71 0.12 0.07 -16.62
N GLU A 72 0.32 1.38 -16.56
CA GLU A 72 1.59 2.01 -16.91
C GLU A 72 2.73 1.62 -15.97
N ILE A 73 2.52 1.65 -14.63
CA ILE A 73 3.62 1.32 -13.70
C ILE A 73 3.99 -0.17 -13.76
N TYR A 74 3.05 -1.07 -14.03
CA TYR A 74 3.35 -2.49 -14.22
C TYR A 74 4.01 -2.75 -15.59
N ALA A 75 3.66 -1.99 -16.63
CA ALA A 75 4.30 -2.08 -17.94
C ALA A 75 5.79 -1.71 -17.89
N VAL A 76 6.19 -0.80 -17.01
CA VAL A 76 7.62 -0.51 -16.72
C VAL A 76 8.38 -1.75 -16.24
N ASN A 77 7.69 -2.71 -15.61
CA ASN A 77 8.25 -4.01 -15.22
C ASN A 77 7.90 -5.14 -16.21
N GLY A 78 7.43 -4.81 -17.41
CA GLY A 78 7.10 -5.78 -18.46
C GLY A 78 5.77 -6.51 -18.27
N ILE A 79 4.90 -6.06 -17.35
CA ILE A 79 3.63 -6.71 -17.05
C ILE A 79 2.49 -5.91 -17.68
N THR A 80 1.81 -6.51 -18.66
CA THR A 80 0.75 -5.86 -19.43
C THR A 80 -0.62 -6.48 -19.24
N ASP A 81 -0.70 -7.77 -18.87
CA ASP A 81 -1.95 -8.47 -18.60
C ASP A 81 -2.36 -8.33 -17.13
N ILE A 82 -2.97 -7.19 -16.79
CA ILE A 82 -3.54 -6.92 -15.47
C ILE A 82 -5.06 -7.07 -15.53
N LYS A 83 -5.59 -7.95 -14.68
CA LYS A 83 -7.04 -8.10 -14.47
C LYS A 83 -7.49 -7.26 -13.30
N PHE A 84 -8.23 -6.20 -13.60
CA PHE A 84 -8.82 -5.33 -12.59
C PHE A 84 -10.12 -5.92 -12.01
N PRO A 85 -10.51 -5.54 -10.78
CA PRO A 85 -11.81 -5.90 -10.23
C PRO A 85 -12.96 -5.40 -11.11
N GLU A 86 -13.93 -6.26 -11.41
CA GLU A 86 -15.15 -5.86 -12.14
C GLU A 86 -16.03 -4.88 -11.36
N HIS A 87 -15.92 -4.90 -10.02
CA HIS A 87 -16.73 -4.09 -9.12
C HIS A 87 -15.92 -3.51 -7.96
N TYR A 88 -16.28 -2.30 -7.56
CA TYR A 88 -15.67 -1.55 -6.46
C TYR A 88 -16.71 -1.29 -5.34
N PRO A 89 -17.02 -2.29 -4.49
CA PRO A 89 -18.06 -2.15 -3.48
C PRO A 89 -17.70 -1.10 -2.44
N VAL A 90 -18.69 -0.34 -1.96
CA VAL A 90 -18.56 0.68 -0.92
C VAL A 90 -19.16 0.22 0.40
N SER A 91 -18.75 0.82 1.52
CA SER A 91 -19.26 0.52 2.87
C SER A 91 -19.10 -0.95 3.29
N ARG A 92 -18.04 -1.61 2.81
CA ARG A 92 -17.80 -3.03 3.08
C ARG A 92 -16.38 -3.33 3.53
N LEU A 93 -16.24 -4.27 4.46
CA LEU A 93 -14.98 -4.93 4.75
C LEU A 93 -14.64 -5.84 3.58
N LEU A 94 -13.47 -5.64 2.97
CA LEU A 94 -13.09 -6.33 1.74
C LEU A 94 -12.11 -7.48 1.96
N GLY A 95 -11.26 -7.40 2.97
CA GLY A 95 -10.12 -8.29 3.14
C GLY A 95 -9.05 -7.71 4.05
N CYS A 96 -7.82 -8.19 3.91
CA CYS A 96 -6.68 -7.70 4.66
C CYS A 96 -5.37 -7.81 3.86
N VAL A 97 -4.37 -7.05 4.30
CA VAL A 97 -2.97 -7.12 3.87
C VAL A 97 -2.07 -7.17 5.10
N ASP A 98 -0.82 -7.57 4.94
CA ASP A 98 0.19 -7.45 6.00
C ASP A 98 1.00 -6.16 5.78
N VAL A 99 0.95 -5.24 6.74
CA VAL A 99 1.84 -4.07 6.75
C VAL A 99 3.19 -4.50 7.32
N VAL A 100 4.20 -4.63 6.47
CA VAL A 100 5.53 -5.12 6.85
C VAL A 100 6.49 -4.01 7.22
N GLY A 101 6.28 -2.80 6.68
CA GLY A 101 7.15 -1.65 6.90
C GLY A 101 6.45 -0.32 6.63
N CYS A 102 7.13 0.76 7.00
CA CYS A 102 6.71 2.13 6.69
C CYS A 102 7.96 2.94 6.44
N VAL A 103 8.07 3.52 5.25
CA VAL A 103 9.21 4.33 4.80
C VAL A 103 8.70 5.64 4.22
N ARG A 104 9.59 6.61 4.02
CA ARG A 104 9.22 7.82 3.27
C ARG A 104 9.24 7.55 1.77
N CYS A 105 8.53 8.35 0.98
CA CYS A 105 8.52 8.18 -0.48
C CYS A 105 9.90 8.38 -1.14
N ASP A 106 10.71 9.31 -0.62
CA ASP A 106 12.09 9.55 -1.05
C ASP A 106 13.00 8.35 -0.76
N GLU A 107 12.87 7.75 0.43
CA GLU A 107 13.54 6.50 0.80
C GLU A 107 13.09 5.33 -0.10
N LEU A 108 11.79 5.15 -0.34
CA LEU A 108 11.31 4.08 -1.23
C LEU A 108 11.85 4.23 -2.67
N ALA A 109 11.96 5.47 -3.16
CA ALA A 109 12.44 5.74 -4.51
C ALA A 109 13.90 5.28 -4.72
N SER A 110 14.72 5.27 -3.66
CA SER A 110 16.13 4.84 -3.70
C SER A 110 16.33 3.32 -3.48
N TRP A 111 15.26 2.55 -3.25
CA TRP A 111 15.37 1.11 -3.06
C TRP A 111 15.49 0.38 -4.40
N GLU A 112 16.69 0.33 -4.98
CA GLU A 112 16.94 -0.30 -6.30
C GLU A 112 16.51 -1.77 -6.37
N ALA A 113 16.59 -2.50 -5.25
CA ALA A 113 16.11 -3.87 -5.13
C ALA A 113 14.57 -4.01 -5.20
N VAL A 114 13.82 -2.90 -5.12
CA VAL A 114 12.37 -2.86 -5.31
C VAL A 114 12.05 -2.51 -6.76
N PRO A 115 11.20 -3.30 -7.44
CA PRO A 115 10.83 -3.03 -8.83
C PRO A 115 10.33 -1.61 -9.05
N GLU A 116 10.74 -1.00 -10.17
CA GLU A 116 10.43 0.41 -10.45
C GLU A 116 8.93 0.75 -10.36
N GLY A 117 8.06 -0.10 -10.89
CA GLY A 117 6.62 0.13 -10.82
C GLY A 117 6.08 0.22 -9.40
N VAL A 118 6.67 -0.52 -8.46
CA VAL A 118 6.31 -0.48 -7.03
C VAL A 118 6.77 0.84 -6.42
N ARG A 119 7.99 1.30 -6.75
CA ARG A 119 8.52 2.59 -6.27
C ARG A 119 7.66 3.77 -6.75
N LEU A 120 7.13 3.70 -7.97
CA LEU A 120 6.25 4.72 -8.55
C LEU A 120 4.88 4.83 -7.86
N GLU A 121 4.46 3.84 -7.06
CA GLU A 121 3.27 3.95 -6.20
C GLU A 121 3.48 4.91 -5.02
N GLY A 122 4.73 5.16 -4.64
CA GLY A 122 5.11 6.01 -3.51
C GLY A 122 4.89 7.50 -3.76
N GLN A 123 3.64 7.93 -3.81
CA GLN A 123 3.26 9.31 -4.13
C GLN A 123 2.85 10.15 -2.90
N THR A 124 2.98 9.62 -1.69
CA THR A 124 2.63 10.29 -0.43
C THR A 124 3.77 10.18 0.57
N ASP A 125 3.86 11.13 1.50
CA ASP A 125 4.95 11.26 2.47
C ASP A 125 5.36 9.95 3.14
N PHE A 126 4.40 9.17 3.64
CA PHE A 126 4.64 7.86 4.24
C PHE A 126 4.02 6.75 3.41
N CYS A 127 4.86 5.81 3.01
CA CYS A 127 4.54 4.63 2.22
C CYS A 127 4.51 3.42 3.16
N TRP A 128 3.31 2.90 3.41
CA TRP A 128 3.10 1.66 4.16
C TRP A 128 3.26 0.50 3.19
N LEU A 129 4.22 -0.37 3.48
CA LEU A 129 4.61 -1.49 2.62
C LEU A 129 3.67 -2.66 2.91
N CYS A 130 2.87 -3.08 1.92
CA CYS A 130 1.83 -4.08 2.09
C CYS A 130 2.17 -5.37 1.33
N GLU A 131 2.06 -6.51 2.00
CA GLU A 131 2.26 -7.84 1.43
C GLU A 131 1.04 -8.74 1.69
N GLN A 132 1.05 -9.95 1.12
CA GLN A 132 0.07 -11.03 1.39
C GLN A 132 -1.40 -10.58 1.34
N PRO A 133 -1.85 -10.00 0.21
CA PRO A 133 -3.24 -9.60 0.07
C PRO A 133 -4.16 -10.81 0.17
N LYS A 134 -5.21 -10.66 0.96
CA LYS A 134 -6.29 -11.64 1.12
C LYS A 134 -7.61 -10.91 0.99
N LYS A 135 -8.54 -11.45 0.23
CA LYS A 135 -9.88 -10.88 0.07
C LYS A 135 -10.94 -11.79 0.66
N LEU A 136 -12.04 -11.20 1.10
CA LEU A 136 -13.23 -11.93 1.50
C LEU A 136 -13.95 -12.41 0.24
N LEU A 137 -14.39 -13.68 0.24
CA LEU A 137 -15.27 -14.19 -0.81
C LEU A 137 -16.57 -13.40 -0.88
N VAL A 138 -17.12 -13.04 0.29
CA VAL A 138 -18.30 -12.19 0.42
C VAL A 138 -17.95 -11.02 1.34
N PRO A 139 -17.78 -9.79 0.80
CA PRO A 139 -17.50 -8.61 1.61
C PRO A 139 -18.62 -8.28 2.59
N PHE A 140 -18.26 -7.95 3.84
CA PHE A 140 -19.22 -7.67 4.90
C PHE A 140 -19.63 -6.21 4.92
N GLU A 141 -20.94 -5.95 4.95
CA GLU A 141 -21.44 -4.60 5.17
C GLU A 141 -21.18 -4.17 6.61
N MET A 142 -20.50 -3.04 6.76
CA MET A 142 -20.24 -2.45 8.08
C MET A 142 -19.85 -0.98 7.94
N ARG A 143 -19.99 -0.24 9.04
CA ARG A 143 -19.54 1.15 9.14
C ARG A 143 -18.01 1.21 9.22
N GLY A 144 -17.42 2.10 8.43
CA GLY A 144 -16.01 2.48 8.52
C GLY A 144 -15.78 3.60 9.53
N TYR A 145 -14.53 3.74 9.99
CA TYR A 145 -14.14 4.78 10.95
C TYR A 145 -12.86 5.50 10.49
N GLN A 146 -12.64 6.69 11.05
CA GLN A 146 -11.43 7.46 10.78
C GLN A 146 -10.21 6.84 11.46
N ARG A 147 -9.05 7.00 10.82
CA ARG A 147 -7.76 6.42 11.26
C ARG A 147 -7.83 4.88 11.35
N VAL A 148 -6.80 4.27 11.92
CA VAL A 148 -6.82 2.82 12.21
C VAL A 148 -7.65 2.57 13.46
N TYR A 149 -8.59 1.63 13.37
CA TYR A 149 -9.50 1.22 14.45
C TYR A 149 -9.52 -0.30 14.59
N ASN A 150 -10.00 -0.84 15.72
CA ASN A 150 -10.18 -2.28 15.87
C ASN A 150 -11.53 -2.73 15.32
N LEU A 151 -11.56 -3.81 14.54
CA LEU A 151 -12.80 -4.48 14.20
C LEU A 151 -13.53 -4.98 15.44
N GLU A 152 -14.85 -5.06 15.39
CA GLU A 152 -15.62 -5.78 16.39
C GLU A 152 -15.28 -7.26 16.35
N LYS A 153 -15.17 -7.90 17.53
CA LYS A 153 -14.75 -9.30 17.66
C LYS A 153 -15.58 -10.24 16.78
N LYS A 154 -16.90 -10.08 16.75
CA LYS A 154 -17.80 -10.92 15.94
C LYS A 154 -17.56 -10.78 14.44
N ILE A 155 -17.32 -9.54 13.98
CA ILE A 155 -17.02 -9.25 12.57
C ILE A 155 -15.68 -9.89 12.19
N TYR A 156 -14.65 -9.70 13.02
CA TYR A 156 -13.34 -10.30 12.81
C TYR A 156 -13.41 -11.84 12.75
N GLU A 157 -14.05 -12.49 13.74
CA GLU A 157 -14.17 -13.95 13.78
C GLU A 157 -14.90 -14.53 12.58
N ALA A 158 -15.92 -13.84 12.07
CA ALA A 158 -16.60 -14.22 10.84
C ALA A 158 -15.71 -13.98 9.60
N ALA A 159 -14.98 -12.87 9.56
CA ALA A 159 -14.22 -12.46 8.39
C ALA A 159 -13.03 -13.40 8.15
N VAL A 160 -12.32 -13.80 9.22
CA VAL A 160 -11.20 -14.74 9.12
C VAL A 160 -11.58 -16.04 8.41
N ARG A 161 -12.83 -16.52 8.58
CA ARG A 161 -13.33 -17.75 7.97
C ARG A 161 -13.60 -17.61 6.47
N GLY A 162 -13.79 -16.39 5.97
CA GLY A 162 -14.13 -16.10 4.58
C GLY A 162 -12.96 -15.58 3.74
N LEU A 163 -11.74 -15.52 4.31
CA LEU A 163 -10.56 -15.03 3.62
C LEU A 163 -10.02 -16.04 2.62
N VAL A 164 -9.67 -15.55 1.43
CA VAL A 164 -8.92 -16.28 0.42
C VAL A 164 -7.66 -15.50 0.05
N SER A 165 -6.55 -16.22 -0.10
CA SER A 165 -5.29 -15.64 -0.60
C SER A 165 -5.46 -15.11 -2.02
N VAL A 166 -4.80 -14.00 -2.31
CA VAL A 166 -4.78 -13.39 -3.64
C VAL A 166 -3.35 -13.38 -4.15
N GLU A 167 -3.16 -13.90 -5.37
CA GLU A 167 -1.92 -13.72 -6.13
C GLU A 167 -2.10 -12.49 -7.03
N GLY A 168 -1.43 -11.39 -6.67
CA GLY A 168 -1.42 -10.18 -7.49
C GLY A 168 -0.58 -10.37 -8.77
N PRO A 169 -0.62 -9.42 -9.72
CA PRO A 169 0.10 -9.54 -10.99
C PRO A 169 1.62 -9.63 -10.82
N MET A 170 2.16 -9.01 -9.76
CA MET A 170 3.55 -9.13 -9.33
C MET A 170 3.63 -9.05 -7.81
N PRO A 171 3.59 -10.19 -7.10
CA PRO A 171 3.79 -10.21 -5.65
C PRO A 171 5.17 -9.65 -5.31
N VAL A 172 5.24 -8.79 -4.29
CA VAL A 172 6.48 -8.16 -3.85
C VAL A 172 6.84 -8.65 -2.46
N LYS A 173 8.13 -8.91 -2.26
CA LYS A 173 8.74 -9.06 -0.94
C LYS A 173 9.64 -7.87 -0.69
N TYR A 174 9.33 -7.06 0.32
CA TYR A 174 10.15 -5.89 0.62
C TYR A 174 11.45 -6.33 1.31
N PRO A 175 12.63 -5.84 0.85
CA PRO A 175 13.93 -6.20 1.40
C PRO A 175 14.17 -5.47 2.74
N LEU A 176 13.36 -5.79 3.73
CA LEU A 176 13.45 -5.21 5.07
C LEU A 176 14.63 -5.83 5.84
N PRO A 177 15.33 -5.05 6.67
CA PRO A 177 16.37 -5.59 7.54
C PRO A 177 15.84 -6.74 8.39
N ASP A 178 16.59 -7.82 8.44
CA ASP A 178 16.33 -8.93 9.34
C ASP A 178 16.53 -8.45 10.79
N PRO A 179 15.49 -8.47 11.65
CA PRO A 179 15.63 -8.10 13.05
C PRO A 179 16.59 -8.97 13.85
N GLN A 180 16.89 -10.19 13.38
CA GLN A 180 17.78 -11.14 14.03
C GLN A 180 19.24 -11.02 13.59
N ASP A 181 19.50 -10.35 12.46
CA ASP A 181 20.84 -10.11 11.95
C ASP A 181 21.26 -8.65 12.19
N PRO A 182 22.19 -8.37 13.11
CA PRO A 182 22.64 -7.00 13.39
C PRO A 182 23.39 -6.34 12.23
N PHE A 183 23.82 -7.10 11.22
CA PHE A 183 24.47 -6.58 10.01
C PHE A 183 23.49 -6.37 8.85
N SER A 184 22.21 -6.69 9.05
CA SER A 184 21.19 -6.48 8.03
C SER A 184 20.97 -4.99 7.79
N LEU A 185 21.42 -4.51 6.63
CA LEU A 185 21.29 -3.10 6.26
C LEU A 185 19.95 -2.85 5.59
N LYS A 186 19.43 -1.63 5.77
CA LYS A 186 18.30 -1.18 4.96
C LYS A 186 18.76 -1.00 3.50
N PRO A 187 17.90 -1.29 2.51
CA PRO A 187 18.19 -0.98 1.12
C PRO A 187 18.54 0.51 0.97
N GLY A 188 19.56 0.81 0.17
CA GLY A 188 20.05 2.19 -0.02
C GLY A 188 20.92 2.74 1.12
N SER A 189 21.35 1.93 2.10
CA SER A 189 22.23 2.39 3.20
C SER A 189 23.73 2.39 2.86
N ILE A 190 24.12 1.93 1.68
CA ILE A 190 25.52 1.96 1.24
C ILE A 190 25.81 3.39 0.78
N PHE A 191 26.65 4.10 1.53
CA PHE A 191 27.14 5.43 1.17
C PHE A 191 28.21 5.25 0.09
N GLU A 192 27.84 5.34 -1.19
CA GLU A 192 28.82 5.32 -2.28
C GLU A 192 29.52 6.69 -2.38
N GLY A 193 30.69 6.77 -1.75
CA GLY A 193 31.70 7.74 -2.12
C GLY A 193 32.47 7.28 -3.36
N PHE A 194 31.82 7.22 -4.52
CA PHE A 194 32.51 7.16 -5.81
C PHE A 194 31.77 7.99 -6.86
N SER A 195 32.53 8.82 -7.55
CA SER A 195 32.10 9.82 -8.52
C SER A 195 32.05 9.22 -9.93
N GLU A 196 30.99 9.60 -10.64
CA GLU A 196 30.79 9.73 -12.09
C GLU A 196 30.39 8.53 -12.98
N ASN A 197 29.27 8.80 -13.68
CA ASN A 197 28.81 8.38 -15.00
C ASN A 197 28.15 7.00 -15.16
N GLU A 198 26.81 6.97 -15.10
CA GLU A 198 25.96 7.22 -16.28
C GLU A 198 24.52 7.47 -15.80
N ALA A 199 23.99 8.66 -16.10
CA ALA A 199 22.57 8.90 -16.01
C ALA A 199 21.88 8.10 -17.13
N SER A 200 21.45 6.87 -16.85
CA SER A 200 20.40 6.24 -17.65
C SER A 200 19.08 6.92 -17.32
N GLY A 201 18.94 8.15 -17.80
CA GLY A 201 17.65 8.81 -17.92
C GLY A 201 16.85 8.04 -18.94
N VAL A 202 16.16 6.99 -18.50
CA VAL A 202 15.01 6.48 -19.25
C VAL A 202 14.05 7.66 -19.28
N GLU A 203 13.91 8.30 -20.45
CA GLU A 203 12.86 9.28 -20.68
C GLU A 203 11.55 8.60 -20.28
N LYS A 204 10.98 9.04 -19.16
CA LYS A 204 9.67 8.56 -18.73
C LYS A 204 8.74 8.85 -19.89
N SER A 205 8.10 7.80 -20.41
CA SER A 205 7.18 7.96 -21.52
C SER A 205 6.13 9.01 -21.16
N GLU A 206 5.69 9.78 -22.16
CA GLU A 206 4.62 10.76 -21.97
C GLU A 206 3.37 10.08 -21.34
N SER A 207 3.09 8.83 -21.73
CA SER A 207 2.01 8.01 -21.16
C SER A 207 2.14 7.81 -19.64
N LEU A 208 3.32 7.41 -19.16
CA LEU A 208 3.58 7.18 -17.74
C LEU A 208 3.45 8.48 -16.94
N SER A 209 3.97 9.58 -17.47
CA SER A 209 3.87 10.89 -16.83
C SER A 209 2.41 11.35 -16.70
N ALA A 210 1.61 11.17 -17.75
CA ALA A 210 0.20 11.50 -17.78
C ALA A 210 -0.60 10.63 -16.79
N ALA A 211 -0.29 9.34 -16.72
CA ALA A 211 -0.95 8.41 -15.79
C ALA A 211 -0.62 8.72 -14.32
N VAL A 212 0.64 9.08 -14.01
CA VAL A 212 1.03 9.58 -12.69
C VAL A 212 0.27 10.86 -12.33
N ALA A 213 0.16 11.80 -13.28
CA ALA A 213 -0.60 13.03 -13.07
C ALA A 213 -2.10 12.76 -12.82
N GLY A 214 -2.70 11.85 -13.60
CA GLY A 214 -4.07 11.40 -13.44
C GLY A 214 -4.32 10.78 -12.06
N ALA A 215 -3.44 9.90 -11.60
CA ALA A 215 -3.52 9.30 -10.26
C ALA A 215 -3.44 10.34 -9.13
N ARG A 216 -2.57 11.34 -9.27
CA ARG A 216 -2.47 12.45 -8.30
C ARG A 216 -3.75 13.28 -8.25
N ALA A 217 -4.28 13.65 -9.41
CA ALA A 217 -5.55 14.36 -9.52
C ALA A 217 -6.67 13.57 -8.83
N ALA A 218 -6.78 12.27 -9.15
CA ALA A 218 -7.74 11.35 -8.53
C ALA A 218 -7.58 11.27 -7.00
N ALA A 219 -6.36 11.24 -6.46
CA ALA A 219 -6.15 11.20 -5.01
C ALA A 219 -6.57 12.51 -4.31
N THR A 220 -6.32 13.65 -4.93
CA THR A 220 -6.59 14.97 -4.31
C THR A 220 -8.07 15.31 -4.17
N GLN A 221 -8.97 14.67 -4.92
CA GLN A 221 -10.41 14.93 -4.83
C GLN A 221 -10.99 14.65 -3.43
N PHE A 222 -10.35 13.79 -2.64
CA PHE A 222 -10.79 13.41 -1.28
C PHE A 222 -10.15 14.28 -0.18
N ASN A 223 -9.21 15.17 -0.53
CA ASN A 223 -8.59 16.10 0.41
C ASN A 223 -9.37 17.41 0.56
N LYS A 224 -10.34 17.67 -0.33
CA LYS A 224 -11.21 18.84 -0.21
C LYS A 224 -12.17 18.57 0.95
N LYS A 225 -11.95 19.32 2.04
CA LYS A 225 -12.77 19.32 3.25
C LYS A 225 -14.23 19.61 2.89
N ASP A 226 -15.12 18.72 3.29
CA ASP A 226 -16.42 19.14 3.84
C ASP A 226 -16.19 19.78 5.22
#